data_AF-R0C1J1-F1
#
_entry.id   AF-R0C1J1-F1
#
_cell.length_a   1.000
_cell.length_b   1.000
_cell.length_c   1.000
_cell.angle_alpha   90.00
_cell.angle_beta   90.00
_cell.angle_gamma   90.00
#
_symmetry.space_group_name_H-M   'P 1'
#
loop_
_entity.id
_entity.type
_entity.pdbx_description
1 polymer ?
#
loop_
_entity_poly.entity_id
_entity_poly.type
_entity_poly.pdbx_seq_one_letter_code
_entity_poly.pdbx_strand_id
1 'polypeptide(L)'
;MEETKICNKCNRELPIDKFRLVKGQFHNPYYLGQCKECEYKNQRKHLEERNRITFSDHLELLIDFQYKKIKPERILDLSKTKIIPIGTDEIFVKLMDYKNAWLSNYGRIIGYSDGQYSLKLGSHDKNGNLFYCLMKDEYSNGGWKYSKSYLYAAKAVIDEFIVNPDKSNNVYIWHSGLNREDNYYRNLYPLNREQYRVVKSHFLKTGNDSENFIRSVINEVKFKPDDWSKKAMRPVMCKVGYRGSEDVNCKSETYLRWHDMMNRCYNEKFHARQPQYKNCTVCEEWHNFCNYRLWYEGNKYGDEPLDLDKDILFKGNTIYSPETCVLVPHIINTLFLNGKSNRGECPIGVFLDSDKRKYRACVAFGGMSVKLGTFDTADAAFARYKEYKEDLIKDMAEQYKGMIPHKVYEAMMNWKIEVTD
;
A
#
# COMPACT_ATOMS: atom_id res chain seq x y z
N MET A 1 -37.30 -59.41 31.80
CA MET A 1 -37.57 -58.95 30.42
C MET A 1 -36.73 -57.71 30.23
N GLU A 2 -35.83 -57.68 29.24
CA GLU A 2 -35.08 -56.46 28.92
C GLU A 2 -36.05 -55.42 28.36
N GLU A 3 -36.05 -54.21 28.90
CA GLU A 3 -36.90 -53.12 28.39
C GLU A 3 -36.43 -52.71 26.98
N THR A 4 -37.34 -52.80 26.02
CA THR A 4 -37.12 -52.44 24.62
C THR A 4 -37.89 -51.16 24.26
N LYS A 5 -37.39 -50.44 23.25
CA LYS A 5 -38.01 -49.23 22.71
C LYS A 5 -37.86 -49.20 21.19
N ILE A 6 -38.89 -48.72 20.49
CA ILE A 6 -38.86 -48.56 19.03
C ILE A 6 -38.24 -47.21 18.67
N CYS A 7 -37.23 -47.23 17.79
CA CYS A 7 -36.60 -46.01 17.28
C CYS A 7 -37.49 -45.32 16.24
N ASN A 8 -37.85 -44.05 16.46
CA ASN A 8 -38.74 -43.30 15.56
C ASN A 8 -38.13 -42.96 14.19
N LYS A 9 -36.83 -43.22 13.96
CA LYS A 9 -36.15 -42.94 12.69
C LYS A 9 -35.93 -44.19 11.82
N CYS A 10 -35.60 -45.34 12.42
CA CYS A 10 -35.37 -46.58 11.69
C CYS A 10 -36.42 -47.66 11.96
N ASN A 11 -37.41 -47.39 12.82
CA ASN A 11 -38.50 -48.28 13.21
C ASN A 11 -38.06 -49.65 13.76
N ARG A 12 -36.79 -49.81 14.16
CA ARG A 12 -36.30 -51.01 14.84
C ARG A 12 -36.64 -50.96 16.32
N GLU A 13 -37.11 -52.08 16.85
CA GLU A 13 -37.20 -52.33 18.29
C GLU A 13 -35.80 -52.69 18.82
N LEU A 14 -35.31 -51.95 19.80
CA LEU A 14 -33.95 -52.07 20.33
C LEU A 14 -33.98 -52.00 21.86
N PRO A 15 -33.00 -52.59 22.56
CA PRO A 15 -32.88 -52.42 24.01
C PRO A 15 -32.66 -50.95 24.38
N ILE A 16 -33.14 -50.56 25.58
CA ILE A 16 -33.19 -49.15 25.99
C ILE A 16 -31.79 -48.49 26.07
N ASP A 17 -30.73 -49.27 26.29
CA ASP A 17 -29.33 -48.82 26.32
C ASP A 17 -28.84 -48.26 24.97
N LYS A 18 -29.52 -48.61 23.86
CA LYS A 18 -29.25 -48.09 22.51
C LYS A 18 -29.82 -46.69 22.30
N PHE A 19 -30.51 -46.13 23.28
CA PHE A 19 -31.02 -44.76 23.29
C PHE A 19 -30.21 -43.91 24.27
N ARG A 20 -30.02 -42.63 23.96
CA ARG A 20 -29.34 -41.69 24.88
C ARG A 20 -30.33 -41.26 25.97
N LEU A 21 -29.90 -41.40 27.24
CA LEU A 21 -30.63 -40.88 28.39
C LEU A 21 -30.34 -39.38 28.53
N VAL A 22 -31.38 -38.57 28.59
CA VAL A 22 -31.27 -37.11 28.76
C VAL A 22 -32.16 -36.66 29.92
N LYS A 23 -31.82 -35.51 30.52
CA LYS A 23 -32.64 -34.89 31.57
C LYS A 23 -33.60 -33.90 30.93
N GLY A 24 -34.89 -34.03 31.23
CA GLY A 24 -35.91 -33.09 30.80
C GLY A 24 -35.87 -31.77 31.58
N GLN A 25 -36.75 -30.84 31.19
CA GLN A 25 -36.88 -29.50 31.77
C GLN A 25 -37.18 -29.52 33.29
N PHE A 26 -37.74 -30.63 33.80
CA PHE A 26 -38.02 -30.88 35.21
C PHE A 26 -37.07 -31.91 35.86
N HIS A 27 -35.87 -32.09 35.31
CA HIS A 27 -34.84 -33.04 35.78
C HIS A 27 -35.20 -34.53 35.72
N ASN A 28 -36.39 -34.89 35.24
CA ASN A 28 -36.77 -36.28 35.02
C ASN A 28 -35.95 -36.89 33.86
N PRO A 29 -35.29 -38.04 34.08
CA PRO A 29 -34.53 -38.72 33.04
C PRO A 29 -35.46 -39.42 32.06
N TYR A 30 -35.25 -39.23 30.77
CA TYR A 30 -35.98 -39.95 29.71
C TYR A 30 -35.03 -40.30 28.56
N TYR A 31 -35.31 -41.42 27.88
CA TYR A 31 -34.55 -41.83 26.70
C TYR A 31 -35.07 -41.09 25.46
N LEU A 32 -34.17 -40.62 24.60
CA LEU A 32 -34.53 -40.01 23.32
C LEU A 32 -35.35 -40.97 22.44
N GLY A 33 -36.10 -40.43 21.48
CA GLY A 33 -36.89 -41.22 20.52
C GLY A 33 -36.05 -41.86 19.40
N GLN A 34 -34.87 -41.31 19.13
CA GLN A 34 -33.92 -41.83 18.14
C GLN A 34 -32.86 -42.68 18.83
N CYS A 35 -32.49 -43.81 18.24
CA CYS A 35 -31.37 -44.61 18.71
C CYS A 35 -30.04 -43.93 18.38
N LYS A 36 -29.00 -44.23 19.18
CA LYS A 36 -27.66 -43.65 19.07
C LYS A 36 -27.05 -43.78 17.67
N GLU A 37 -27.37 -44.87 16.94
CA GLU A 37 -26.89 -45.09 15.57
C GLU A 37 -27.52 -44.10 14.57
N CYS A 38 -28.82 -43.83 14.69
CA CYS A 38 -29.50 -42.84 13.87
C CYS A 38 -29.05 -41.41 14.21
N GLU A 39 -28.83 -41.11 15.49
CA GLU A 39 -28.23 -39.84 15.92
C GLU A 39 -26.84 -39.66 15.30
N TYR A 40 -26.00 -40.69 15.34
CA TYR A 40 -24.64 -40.67 14.76
C TYR A 40 -24.68 -40.43 13.25
N LYS A 41 -25.54 -41.15 12.50
CA LYS A 41 -25.70 -40.97 11.05
C LYS A 41 -26.14 -39.55 10.69
N ASN A 42 -27.10 -38.98 11.43
CA ASN A 42 -27.54 -37.59 11.22
C ASN A 42 -26.43 -36.58 11.55
N GLN A 43 -25.72 -36.74 12.67
CA GLN A 43 -24.60 -35.87 13.03
C GLN A 43 -23.49 -35.93 11.99
N ARG A 44 -23.15 -37.13 11.52
CA ARG A 44 -22.13 -37.33 10.48
C ARG A 44 -22.55 -36.69 9.16
N LYS A 45 -23.79 -36.89 8.72
CA LYS A 45 -24.33 -36.23 7.52
C LYS A 45 -24.32 -34.69 7.65
N HIS A 46 -24.72 -34.16 8.80
CA HIS A 46 -24.65 -32.70 9.04
C HIS A 46 -23.22 -32.18 9.05
N LEU A 47 -22.25 -32.94 9.61
CA LEU A 47 -20.83 -32.58 9.56
C LEU A 47 -20.27 -32.64 8.13
N GLU A 48 -20.66 -33.66 7.36
CA GLU A 48 -20.30 -33.82 5.95
C GLU A 48 -20.89 -32.70 5.09
N GLU A 49 -22.16 -32.31 5.30
CA GLU A 49 -22.78 -31.16 4.63
C GLU A 49 -22.16 -29.82 5.05
N ARG A 50 -21.88 -29.61 6.34
CA ARG A 50 -21.23 -28.39 6.84
C ARG A 50 -19.79 -28.25 6.32
N ASN A 51 -19.10 -29.37 6.14
CA ASN A 51 -17.74 -29.41 5.61
C ASN A 51 -17.70 -29.59 4.08
N ARG A 52 -18.86 -29.62 3.41
CA ARG A 52 -18.94 -29.75 1.95
C ARG A 52 -18.52 -28.44 1.31
N ILE A 53 -17.26 -28.37 0.88
CA ILE A 53 -16.74 -27.26 0.10
C ILE A 53 -17.36 -27.32 -1.29
N THR A 54 -18.27 -26.40 -1.59
CA THR A 54 -18.76 -26.14 -2.95
C THR A 54 -17.92 -25.01 -3.50
N PHE A 55 -17.09 -25.31 -4.51
CA PHE A 55 -16.39 -24.27 -5.25
C PHE A 55 -17.39 -23.63 -6.22
N SER A 56 -17.63 -22.33 -6.06
CA SER A 56 -18.22 -21.53 -7.13
C SER A 56 -17.19 -21.46 -8.25
N ASP A 57 -17.56 -21.86 -9.46
CA ASP A 57 -16.69 -21.79 -10.64
C ASP A 57 -16.35 -20.33 -11.04
N HIS A 58 -16.97 -19.34 -10.40
CA HIS A 58 -16.74 -17.92 -10.65
C HIS A 58 -16.24 -17.22 -9.38
N LEU A 59 -15.07 -16.58 -9.48
CA LEU A 59 -14.61 -15.59 -8.50
C LEU A 59 -15.56 -14.38 -8.58
N GLU A 60 -16.22 -14.04 -7.48
CA GLU A 60 -16.97 -12.77 -7.36
C GLU A 60 -16.06 -11.53 -7.45
N LEU A 61 -14.75 -11.71 -7.31
CA LEU A 61 -13.72 -10.67 -7.35
C LEU A 61 -12.83 -10.90 -8.58
N LEU A 62 -13.22 -10.34 -9.72
CA LEU A 62 -12.39 -10.36 -10.92
C LEU A 62 -11.25 -9.34 -10.77
N ILE A 63 -10.01 -9.81 -10.90
CA ILE A 63 -8.81 -8.97 -10.99
C ILE A 63 -8.63 -8.58 -12.45
N ASP A 64 -8.50 -7.28 -12.69
CA ASP A 64 -8.20 -6.69 -13.99
C ASP A 64 -6.75 -6.16 -14.03
N PHE A 65 -6.20 -5.98 -15.22
CA PHE A 65 -4.98 -5.23 -15.42
C PHE A 65 -5.25 -3.75 -15.22
N GLN A 66 -4.54 -3.18 -14.25
CA GLN A 66 -4.65 -1.78 -13.87
C GLN A 66 -3.26 -1.14 -13.92
N TYR A 67 -3.24 0.13 -14.30
CA TYR A 67 -2.02 0.91 -14.42
C TYR A 67 -2.04 2.04 -13.41
N LYS A 68 -0.87 2.32 -12.82
CA LYS A 68 -0.73 3.35 -11.81
C LYS A 68 -0.95 4.73 -12.42
N LYS A 69 -1.69 5.58 -11.69
CA LYS A 69 -1.75 7.00 -12.01
C LYS A 69 -0.45 7.67 -11.58
N ILE A 70 0.35 8.10 -12.55
CA ILE A 70 1.63 8.77 -12.28
C ILE A 70 1.38 10.21 -11.87
N LYS A 71 2.04 10.62 -10.78
CA LYS A 71 2.01 11.99 -10.29
C LYS A 71 2.83 12.91 -11.22
N PRO A 72 2.26 14.01 -11.77
CA PRO A 72 2.95 14.87 -12.74
C PRO A 72 4.30 15.40 -12.26
N GLU A 73 4.43 15.72 -10.97
CA GLU A 73 5.65 16.23 -10.34
C GLU A 73 6.81 15.21 -10.38
N ARG A 74 6.53 13.93 -10.66
CA ARG A 74 7.54 12.89 -10.87
C ARG A 74 7.97 12.78 -12.34
N ILE A 75 7.20 13.31 -13.28
CA ILE A 75 7.48 13.16 -14.71
C ILE A 75 8.58 14.14 -15.12
N LEU A 76 9.63 13.62 -15.76
CA LEU A 76 10.69 14.44 -16.31
C LEU A 76 10.19 15.22 -17.54
N ASP A 77 10.39 16.53 -17.50
CA ASP A 77 10.18 17.38 -18.67
C ASP A 77 11.31 17.15 -19.68
N LEU A 78 11.03 16.35 -20.70
CA LEU A 78 12.02 15.96 -21.72
C LEU A 78 12.50 17.13 -22.57
N SER A 79 11.78 18.26 -22.62
CA SER A 79 12.24 19.47 -23.34
C SER A 79 13.53 20.05 -22.77
N LYS A 80 13.84 19.72 -21.52
CA LYS A 80 15.10 20.07 -20.83
C LYS A 80 16.25 19.12 -21.14
N THR A 81 16.02 18.13 -21.99
CA THR A 81 16.98 17.06 -22.32
C THR A 81 17.22 16.99 -23.82
N LYS A 82 18.27 16.29 -24.24
CA LYS A 82 18.52 15.95 -25.66
C LYS A 82 18.04 14.54 -26.01
N ILE A 83 17.20 13.94 -25.16
CA ILE A 83 16.85 12.53 -25.23
C ILE A 83 15.58 12.38 -26.06
N ILE A 84 15.66 11.53 -27.07
CA ILE A 84 14.54 11.25 -27.97
C ILE A 84 13.74 10.07 -27.41
N PRO A 85 12.41 10.23 -27.24
CA PRO A 85 11.50 9.13 -26.90
C PRO A 85 11.53 8.02 -27.95
N ILE A 86 11.43 6.75 -27.54
CA ILE A 86 11.28 5.61 -28.47
C ILE A 86 9.82 5.31 -28.79
N GLY A 87 8.88 5.80 -27.97
CA GLY A 87 7.44 5.70 -28.19
C GLY A 87 6.78 7.06 -27.97
N THR A 88 5.63 7.29 -28.61
CA THR A 88 4.85 8.53 -28.45
C THR A 88 4.30 8.72 -27.05
N ASP A 89 4.14 7.62 -26.30
CA ASP A 89 3.68 7.57 -24.92
C ASP A 89 4.83 7.35 -23.92
N GLU A 90 6.09 7.43 -24.36
CA GLU A 90 7.21 7.25 -23.43
C GLU A 90 7.33 8.45 -22.48
N ILE A 91 7.22 8.15 -21.19
CA ILE A 91 7.43 9.10 -20.11
C ILE A 91 8.53 8.57 -19.19
N PHE A 92 9.27 9.47 -18.54
CA PHE A 92 10.30 9.13 -17.57
C PHE A 92 9.89 9.60 -16.17
N VAL A 93 9.75 8.68 -15.23
CA VAL A 93 9.30 8.98 -13.86
C VAL A 93 10.47 8.93 -12.88
N LYS A 94 10.56 9.91 -11.99
CA LYS A 94 11.63 10.00 -10.99
C LYS A 94 11.56 8.83 -10.02
N LEU A 95 12.63 8.04 -9.94
CA LEU A 95 12.75 6.97 -8.94
C LEU A 95 13.10 7.60 -7.60
N MET A 96 12.16 7.60 -6.64
CA MET A 96 12.28 8.40 -5.42
C MET A 96 13.39 7.91 -4.47
N ASP A 97 13.73 6.62 -4.53
CA ASP A 97 14.77 6.00 -3.70
C ASP A 97 16.13 5.91 -4.41
N TYR A 98 16.26 6.46 -5.63
CA TYR A 98 17.49 6.43 -6.40
C TYR A 98 18.00 7.84 -6.64
N LYS A 99 19.33 8.01 -6.51
CA LYS A 99 19.97 9.30 -6.74
C LYS A 99 19.85 9.69 -8.20
N ASN A 100 19.15 10.78 -8.48
CA ASN A 100 19.12 11.43 -9.79
C ASN A 100 18.82 10.46 -10.94
N ALA A 101 17.82 9.59 -10.78
CA ALA A 101 17.44 8.59 -11.77
C ALA A 101 15.96 8.66 -12.13
N TRP A 102 15.65 8.48 -13.41
CA TRP A 102 14.29 8.41 -13.94
C TRP A 102 14.12 7.17 -14.81
N LEU A 103 13.05 6.42 -14.58
CA LEU A 103 12.69 5.21 -15.31
C LEU A 103 11.60 5.50 -16.33
N SER A 104 11.76 5.02 -17.56
CA SER A 104 10.66 5.03 -18.51
C SER A 104 9.75 3.82 -18.40
N ASN A 105 8.52 4.00 -18.87
CA ASN A 105 7.54 2.93 -19.08
C ASN A 105 7.97 1.89 -20.13
N TYR A 106 9.16 2.04 -20.73
CA TYR A 106 9.84 1.09 -21.60
C TYR A 106 11.09 0.46 -20.97
N GLY A 107 11.39 0.75 -19.70
CA GLY A 107 12.55 0.20 -19.01
C GLY A 107 13.88 0.89 -19.34
N ARG A 108 13.87 2.10 -19.94
CA ARG A 108 15.06 2.92 -20.10
C ARG A 108 15.31 3.76 -18.84
N ILE A 109 16.58 4.03 -18.54
CA ILE A 109 16.95 4.90 -17.40
C ILE A 109 17.64 6.17 -17.90
N ILE A 110 17.19 7.32 -17.40
CA ILE A 110 17.92 8.58 -17.47
C ILE A 110 18.59 8.84 -16.13
N GLY A 111 19.86 9.23 -16.15
CA GLY A 111 20.52 9.80 -14.98
C GLY A 111 20.83 11.28 -15.16
N TYR A 112 20.97 11.99 -14.05
CA TYR A 112 21.43 13.37 -14.02
C TYR A 112 22.75 13.50 -13.24
N SER A 113 23.79 13.98 -13.92
CA SER A 113 25.13 14.21 -13.39
C SER A 113 25.78 15.40 -14.09
N ASP A 114 26.59 16.16 -13.37
CA ASP A 114 27.35 17.30 -13.92
C ASP A 114 26.51 18.30 -14.72
N GLY A 115 25.29 18.56 -14.23
CA GLY A 115 24.36 19.51 -14.86
C GLY A 115 23.63 18.97 -16.10
N GLN A 116 23.79 17.69 -16.46
CA GLN A 116 23.29 17.14 -17.72
C GLN A 116 22.52 15.82 -17.53
N TYR A 117 21.48 15.65 -18.34
CA TYR A 117 20.72 14.41 -18.46
C TYR A 117 21.34 13.50 -19.51
N SER A 118 21.52 12.22 -19.18
CA SER A 118 22.00 11.21 -20.12
C SER A 118 21.29 9.87 -19.93
N LEU A 119 21.05 9.16 -21.02
CA LEU A 119 20.59 7.77 -20.97
C LEU A 119 21.70 6.90 -20.38
N LYS A 120 21.34 6.06 -19.41
CA LYS A 120 22.25 5.08 -18.84
C LYS A 120 22.31 3.85 -19.75
N LEU A 121 23.52 3.32 -19.92
CA LEU A 121 23.71 2.04 -20.57
C LEU A 121 23.41 0.93 -19.55
N GLY A 122 22.43 0.09 -19.86
CA GLY A 122 22.13 -1.10 -19.07
C GLY A 122 23.01 -2.29 -19.46
N SER A 123 23.04 -3.29 -18.60
CA SER A 123 23.69 -4.59 -18.82
C SER A 123 22.66 -5.70 -18.77
N HIS A 124 23.00 -6.88 -19.28
CA HIS A 124 22.13 -8.06 -19.22
C HIS A 124 22.74 -9.11 -18.30
N ASP A 125 21.89 -9.78 -17.52
CA ASP A 125 22.30 -10.95 -16.74
C ASP A 125 22.43 -12.20 -17.64
N LYS A 126 22.84 -13.33 -17.05
CA LYS A 126 22.95 -14.63 -17.77
C LYS A 126 21.64 -15.12 -18.39
N ASN A 127 20.51 -14.57 -17.97
CA ASN A 127 19.18 -14.91 -18.45
C ASN A 127 18.67 -13.88 -19.49
N GLY A 128 19.47 -12.88 -19.84
CA GLY A 128 19.07 -11.81 -20.76
C GLY A 128 18.16 -10.75 -20.11
N ASN A 129 18.10 -10.66 -18.78
CA ASN A 129 17.31 -9.60 -18.12
C ASN A 129 18.13 -8.30 -18.07
N LEU A 130 17.55 -7.22 -18.59
CA LEU A 130 18.13 -5.88 -18.54
C LEU A 130 18.16 -5.35 -17.09
N PHE A 131 19.33 -4.88 -16.66
CA PHE A 131 19.52 -4.22 -15.38
C PHE A 131 20.47 -3.02 -15.47
N TYR A 132 20.36 -2.12 -14.50
CA TYR A 132 21.19 -0.92 -14.38
C TYR A 132 21.89 -0.91 -13.01
N CYS A 133 23.13 -0.43 -12.98
CA CYS A 133 23.82 -0.14 -11.73
C CYS A 133 23.59 1.33 -11.37
N LEU A 134 22.83 1.57 -10.30
CA LEU A 134 22.43 2.90 -9.85
C LEU A 134 22.78 3.11 -8.38
N MET A 135 22.77 4.36 -7.94
CA MET A 135 22.95 4.70 -6.52
C MET A 135 21.58 4.71 -5.84
N LYS A 136 21.31 3.74 -4.97
CA LYS A 136 20.06 3.62 -4.21
C LYS A 136 20.26 4.12 -2.79
N ASP A 137 19.28 4.83 -2.26
CA ASP A 137 19.24 5.27 -0.88
C ASP A 137 18.91 4.09 0.03
N GLU A 138 19.82 3.76 0.94
CA GLU A 138 19.71 2.58 1.80
C GLU A 138 20.11 2.92 3.23
N TYR A 139 19.31 2.45 4.19
CA TYR A 139 19.62 2.54 5.60
C TYR A 139 20.55 1.39 6.00
N SER A 140 21.73 1.71 6.53
CA SER A 140 22.70 0.73 7.02
C SER A 140 23.57 1.32 8.13
N ASN A 141 23.94 0.51 9.13
CA ASN A 141 24.82 0.91 10.22
C ASN A 141 24.36 2.20 10.95
N GLY A 142 23.04 2.37 11.14
CA GLY A 142 22.50 3.53 11.86
C GLY A 142 22.30 4.79 11.02
N GLY A 143 22.48 4.74 9.70
CA GLY A 143 22.28 5.91 8.84
C GLY A 143 21.93 5.60 7.38
N TRP A 144 21.36 6.60 6.71
CA TRP A 144 21.03 6.59 5.30
C TRP A 144 22.23 6.98 4.45
N LYS A 145 22.52 6.17 3.43
CA LYS A 145 23.58 6.45 2.46
C LYS A 145 23.19 5.94 1.07
N TYR A 146 23.73 6.59 0.06
CA TYR A 146 23.65 6.06 -1.29
C TYR A 146 24.67 4.93 -1.49
N SER A 147 24.21 3.75 -1.85
CA SER A 147 25.02 2.57 -2.19
C SER A 147 24.77 2.16 -3.64
N LYS A 148 25.70 1.41 -4.24
CA LYS A 148 25.48 0.82 -5.56
C LYS A 148 24.47 -0.33 -5.44
N SER A 149 23.43 -0.30 -6.27
CA SER A 149 22.38 -1.32 -6.32
C SER A 149 22.04 -1.65 -7.77
N TYR A 150 21.60 -2.89 -7.99
CA TYR A 150 21.16 -3.38 -9.30
C TYR A 150 19.65 -3.24 -9.44
N LEU A 151 19.22 -2.40 -10.37
CA LEU A 151 17.81 -2.21 -10.72
C LEU A 151 17.50 -3.02 -11.99
N TYR A 152 16.63 -4.03 -11.89
CA TYR A 152 16.16 -4.80 -13.04
C TYR A 152 15.00 -4.07 -13.73
N ALA A 153 15.11 -3.82 -15.03
CA ALA A 153 14.20 -2.96 -15.78
C ALA A 153 12.75 -3.43 -15.71
N ALA A 154 12.46 -4.69 -16.07
CA ALA A 154 11.12 -5.25 -16.05
C ALA A 154 10.45 -5.11 -14.66
N LYS A 155 11.20 -5.43 -13.59
CA LYS A 155 10.68 -5.36 -12.23
C LYS A 155 10.38 -3.91 -11.82
N ALA A 156 11.28 -3.00 -12.14
CA ALA A 156 11.09 -1.58 -11.85
C ALA A 156 9.92 -0.99 -12.63
N VAL A 157 9.72 -1.39 -13.90
CA VAL A 157 8.56 -0.97 -14.70
C VAL A 157 7.26 -1.46 -14.08
N ILE A 158 7.20 -2.72 -13.64
CA ILE A 158 6.03 -3.23 -12.92
C ILE A 158 5.78 -2.41 -11.66
N ASP A 159 6.82 -2.19 -10.85
CA ASP A 159 6.69 -1.48 -9.58
C ASP A 159 6.22 -0.03 -9.74
N GLU A 160 6.58 0.64 -10.84
CA GLU A 160 6.27 2.06 -11.06
C GLU A 160 5.01 2.30 -11.90
N PHE A 161 4.64 1.38 -12.81
CA PHE A 161 3.58 1.63 -13.80
C PHE A 161 2.39 0.67 -13.70
N ILE A 162 2.52 -0.49 -13.05
CA ILE A 162 1.48 -1.53 -13.00
C ILE A 162 0.97 -1.70 -11.57
N VAL A 163 -0.33 -1.86 -11.40
CA VAL A 163 -0.94 -2.20 -10.11
C VAL A 163 -0.79 -3.71 -9.91
N ASN A 164 0.02 -4.11 -8.93
CA ASN A 164 0.15 -5.52 -8.55
C ASN A 164 -0.64 -5.79 -7.25
N PRO A 165 -1.81 -6.46 -7.32
CA PRO A 165 -2.69 -6.66 -6.17
C PRO A 165 -2.14 -7.65 -5.13
N ASP A 166 -1.12 -8.45 -5.49
CA ASP A 166 -0.48 -9.43 -4.61
C ASP A 166 1.03 -9.48 -4.88
N LYS A 167 1.76 -8.49 -4.37
CA LYS A 167 3.21 -8.36 -4.58
C LYS A 167 4.02 -9.48 -3.94
N SER A 168 3.47 -10.16 -2.92
CA SER A 168 4.10 -11.31 -2.27
C SER A 168 4.20 -12.50 -3.20
N ASN A 169 3.13 -12.80 -3.95
CA ASN A 169 3.05 -14.00 -4.76
C ASN A 169 3.32 -13.73 -6.25
N ASN A 170 2.92 -12.55 -6.76
CA ASN A 170 3.05 -12.20 -8.18
C ASN A 170 4.45 -11.64 -8.50
N VAL A 171 5.47 -12.47 -8.29
CA VAL A 171 6.89 -12.09 -8.45
C VAL A 171 7.50 -12.57 -9.78
N TYR A 172 6.79 -13.39 -10.55
CA TYR A 172 7.22 -13.84 -11.88
C TYR A 172 6.70 -12.88 -12.95
N ILE A 173 7.56 -12.48 -13.86
CA ILE A 173 7.21 -11.52 -14.92
C ILE A 173 7.04 -12.27 -16.23
N TRP A 174 5.83 -12.29 -16.76
CA TRP A 174 5.59 -12.70 -18.13
C TRP A 174 5.81 -11.51 -19.06
N HIS A 175 6.75 -11.68 -19.98
CA HIS A 175 6.96 -10.80 -21.13
C HIS A 175 6.16 -11.34 -22.30
N SER A 176 5.31 -10.50 -22.89
CA SER A 176 4.56 -10.89 -24.09
C SER A 176 5.48 -11.42 -25.19
N GLY A 177 5.06 -12.49 -25.84
CA GLY A 177 5.83 -13.18 -26.87
C GLY A 177 7.12 -13.84 -26.36
N LEU A 178 7.32 -13.98 -25.05
CA LEU A 178 8.60 -14.34 -24.43
C LEU A 178 9.76 -13.38 -24.78
N ASN A 179 9.45 -12.15 -25.18
CA ASN A 179 10.45 -11.15 -25.54
C ASN A 179 11.02 -10.46 -24.29
N ARG A 180 12.14 -10.98 -23.76
CA ARG A 180 12.79 -10.45 -22.54
C ARG A 180 13.38 -9.04 -22.69
N GLU A 181 13.58 -8.58 -23.92
CA GLU A 181 14.09 -7.24 -24.20
C GLU A 181 12.98 -6.18 -24.13
N ASP A 182 11.72 -6.60 -24.31
CA ASP A 182 10.57 -5.71 -24.28
C ASP A 182 10.10 -5.44 -22.84
N ASN A 183 10.57 -4.33 -22.30
CA ASN A 183 10.20 -3.85 -20.98
C ASN A 183 9.07 -2.81 -21.03
N TYR A 184 8.30 -2.75 -22.12
CA TYR A 184 7.12 -1.90 -22.19
C TYR A 184 6.05 -2.35 -21.21
N TYR A 185 5.58 -1.44 -20.35
CA TYR A 185 4.70 -1.76 -19.23
C TYR A 185 3.40 -2.50 -19.62
N ARG A 186 2.87 -2.33 -20.84
CA ARG A 186 1.67 -3.06 -21.29
C ARG A 186 1.95 -4.48 -21.78
N ASN A 187 3.22 -4.83 -21.95
CA ASN A 187 3.68 -6.14 -22.38
C ASN A 187 4.27 -6.95 -21.21
N LEU A 188 4.15 -6.43 -19.98
CA LEU A 188 4.62 -7.06 -18.75
C LEU A 188 3.44 -7.45 -17.86
N TYR A 189 3.45 -8.70 -17.39
CA TYR A 189 2.39 -9.24 -16.53
C TYR A 189 3.01 -9.86 -15.27
N PRO A 190 2.79 -9.27 -14.08
CA PRO A 190 3.18 -9.89 -12.82
C PRO A 190 2.25 -11.07 -12.52
N LEU A 191 2.82 -12.26 -12.40
CA LEU A 191 2.13 -13.52 -12.19
C LEU A 191 2.74 -14.27 -11.00
N ASN A 192 1.95 -15.14 -10.37
CA ASN A 192 2.53 -16.15 -9.50
C ASN A 192 3.18 -17.30 -10.29
N ARG A 193 3.87 -18.19 -9.58
CA ARG A 193 4.61 -19.30 -10.20
C ARG A 193 3.74 -20.20 -11.08
N GLU A 194 2.57 -20.59 -10.59
CA GLU A 194 1.69 -21.50 -11.31
C GLU A 194 1.02 -20.82 -12.50
N GLN A 195 0.54 -19.59 -12.33
CA GLN A 195 0.03 -18.77 -13.43
C GLN A 195 1.07 -18.60 -14.54
N TYR A 196 2.31 -18.26 -14.19
CA TYR A 196 3.42 -18.16 -15.16
C TYR A 196 3.65 -19.49 -15.89
N ARG A 197 3.65 -20.62 -15.17
CA ARG A 197 3.82 -21.95 -15.76
C ARG A 197 2.71 -22.26 -16.77
N VAL A 198 1.47 -21.94 -16.45
CA VAL A 198 0.29 -22.16 -17.31
C VAL A 198 0.36 -21.29 -18.55
N VAL A 199 0.62 -19.99 -18.38
CA VAL A 199 0.75 -19.05 -19.51
C VAL A 199 1.88 -19.49 -20.44
N LYS A 200 3.05 -19.82 -19.89
CA LYS A 200 4.18 -20.33 -20.65
C LYS A 200 3.83 -21.60 -21.43
N SER A 201 3.17 -22.57 -20.79
CA SER A 201 2.80 -23.82 -21.46
C SER A 201 1.79 -23.60 -22.59
N HIS A 202 0.83 -22.70 -22.40
CA HIS A 202 -0.15 -22.37 -23.43
C HIS A 202 0.50 -21.65 -24.62
N PHE A 203 1.35 -20.64 -24.35
CA PHE A 203 2.07 -19.92 -25.38
C PHE A 203 2.98 -20.84 -26.20
N LEU A 204 3.76 -21.72 -25.56
CA LEU A 204 4.61 -22.68 -26.28
C LEU A 204 3.84 -23.66 -27.18
N LYS A 205 2.56 -23.93 -26.89
CA LYS A 205 1.71 -24.84 -27.68
C LYS A 205 0.95 -24.13 -28.79
N THR A 206 0.56 -22.88 -28.57
CA THR A 206 -0.43 -22.18 -29.43
C THR A 206 0.09 -20.90 -30.04
N GLY A 207 1.19 -20.35 -29.53
CA GLY A 207 1.66 -19.00 -29.84
C GLY A 207 0.79 -17.88 -29.27
N ASN A 208 -0.25 -18.20 -28.49
CA ASN A 208 -1.18 -17.22 -27.92
C ASN A 208 -0.82 -16.88 -26.47
N ASP A 209 -0.69 -15.59 -26.19
CA ASP A 209 -0.60 -15.01 -24.86
C ASP A 209 -1.43 -13.73 -24.76
N SER A 210 -2.54 -13.68 -25.50
CA SER A 210 -3.48 -12.57 -25.46
C SER A 210 -3.87 -12.20 -24.03
N GLU A 211 -4.04 -10.90 -23.80
CA GLU A 211 -4.41 -10.34 -22.51
C GLU A 211 -5.65 -11.02 -21.91
N ASN A 212 -6.65 -11.36 -22.76
CA ASN A 212 -7.86 -12.08 -22.35
C ASN A 212 -7.55 -13.47 -21.78
N PHE A 213 -6.59 -14.20 -22.35
CA PHE A 213 -6.18 -15.50 -21.84
C PHE A 213 -5.39 -15.36 -20.53
N ILE A 214 -4.45 -14.42 -20.44
CA ILE A 214 -3.70 -14.19 -19.20
C ILE A 214 -4.66 -13.79 -18.07
N ARG A 215 -5.63 -12.91 -18.38
CA ARG A 215 -6.71 -12.50 -17.49
C ARG A 215 -7.58 -13.67 -17.01
N SER A 216 -7.89 -14.65 -17.88
CA SER A 216 -8.64 -15.84 -17.46
C SER A 216 -7.81 -16.67 -16.48
N VAL A 217 -6.52 -16.89 -16.77
CA VAL A 217 -5.61 -17.64 -15.89
C VAL A 217 -5.46 -16.97 -14.52
N ILE A 218 -5.33 -15.64 -14.47
CA ILE A 218 -5.22 -14.89 -13.21
C ILE A 218 -6.46 -15.07 -12.34
N ASN A 219 -7.65 -15.17 -12.95
CA ASN A 219 -8.94 -15.24 -12.25
C ASN A 219 -9.43 -16.66 -11.98
N GLU A 220 -8.67 -17.70 -12.34
CA GLU A 220 -9.01 -19.07 -11.99
C GLU A 220 -8.57 -19.41 -10.55
N VAL A 221 -9.51 -19.85 -9.71
CA VAL A 221 -9.27 -20.21 -8.31
C VAL A 221 -8.13 -21.22 -8.17
N LYS A 222 -8.06 -22.21 -9.07
CA LYS A 222 -7.06 -23.29 -9.02
C LYS A 222 -5.61 -22.82 -9.24
N PHE A 223 -5.41 -21.61 -9.73
CA PHE A 223 -4.09 -21.00 -9.94
C PHE A 223 -3.81 -19.87 -8.94
N LYS A 224 -4.64 -19.71 -7.90
CA LYS A 224 -4.35 -18.83 -6.78
C LYS A 224 -3.26 -19.44 -5.89
N PRO A 225 -2.47 -18.62 -5.18
CA PRO A 225 -1.46 -19.14 -4.26
C PRO A 225 -2.11 -19.89 -3.08
N ASP A 226 -1.33 -20.74 -2.40
CA ASP A 226 -1.84 -21.64 -1.35
C ASP A 226 -2.43 -20.89 -0.14
N ASP A 227 -1.92 -19.68 0.13
CA ASP A 227 -2.39 -18.78 1.20
C ASP A 227 -3.62 -17.95 0.79
N TRP A 228 -4.10 -18.10 -0.45
CA TRP A 228 -5.26 -17.37 -0.94
C TRP A 228 -6.54 -17.86 -0.27
N SER A 229 -7.37 -16.92 0.18
CA SER A 229 -8.72 -17.22 0.63
C SER A 229 -9.72 -16.13 0.26
N LYS A 230 -10.94 -16.54 -0.11
CA LYS A 230 -12.05 -15.60 -0.37
C LYS A 230 -12.30 -14.67 0.83
N LYS A 231 -12.09 -15.17 2.05
CA LYS A 231 -12.26 -14.41 3.30
C LYS A 231 -11.18 -13.34 3.46
N ALA A 232 -9.92 -13.66 3.15
CA ALA A 232 -8.80 -12.72 3.24
C ALA A 232 -8.88 -11.58 2.22
N MET A 233 -9.48 -11.85 1.05
CA MET A 233 -9.70 -10.88 -0.02
C MET A 233 -10.96 -10.02 0.15
N ARG A 234 -11.79 -10.29 1.17
CA ARG A 234 -13.01 -9.53 1.39
C ARG A 234 -12.68 -8.13 1.93
N PRO A 235 -13.16 -7.05 1.29
CA PRO A 235 -12.96 -5.69 1.77
C PRO A 235 -13.78 -5.45 3.05
N VAL A 236 -13.09 -5.50 4.19
CA VAL A 236 -13.69 -5.32 5.53
C VAL A 236 -13.30 -3.99 6.16
N MET A 237 -12.10 -3.48 5.87
CA MET A 237 -11.60 -2.23 6.41
C MET A 237 -12.21 -1.05 5.66
N CYS A 238 -13.15 -0.35 6.31
CA CYS A 238 -13.92 0.74 5.69
C CYS A 238 -14.59 0.36 4.36
N LYS A 239 -14.92 -0.93 4.15
CA LYS A 239 -15.44 -1.49 2.88
C LYS A 239 -14.51 -1.32 1.66
N VAL A 240 -13.24 -1.00 1.88
CA VAL A 240 -12.23 -0.83 0.83
C VAL A 240 -11.06 -1.78 1.05
N GLY A 241 -10.42 -1.71 2.22
CA GLY A 241 -9.23 -2.49 2.51
C GLY A 241 -9.54 -3.93 2.93
N TYR A 242 -8.64 -4.84 2.58
CA TYR A 242 -8.70 -6.26 2.89
C TYR A 242 -7.35 -6.77 3.40
N ARG A 243 -7.34 -7.93 4.04
CA ARG A 243 -6.15 -8.44 4.75
C ARG A 243 -5.09 -9.00 3.81
N GLY A 244 -5.52 -9.62 2.71
CA GLY A 244 -4.63 -10.28 1.75
C GLY A 244 -4.21 -11.69 2.16
N SER A 245 -4.15 -11.97 3.46
CA SER A 245 -3.93 -13.32 3.99
C SER A 245 -4.74 -13.55 5.28
N GLU A 246 -4.99 -14.82 5.62
CA GLU A 246 -5.65 -15.20 6.87
C GLU A 246 -4.72 -15.12 8.09
N ASP A 247 -3.40 -15.17 7.89
CA ASP A 247 -2.37 -15.16 8.94
C ASP A 247 -2.07 -13.76 9.52
N VAL A 248 -2.80 -12.72 9.07
CA VAL A 248 -2.54 -11.33 9.44
C VAL A 248 -2.76 -11.07 10.93
N ASN A 249 -1.68 -10.70 11.62
CA ASN A 249 -1.72 -10.20 13.00
C ASN A 249 -2.27 -8.76 13.05
N CYS A 250 -3.56 -8.65 13.36
CA CYS A 250 -4.28 -7.38 13.47
C CYS A 250 -3.88 -6.49 14.66
N LYS A 251 -2.94 -6.95 15.51
CA LYS A 251 -2.38 -6.19 16.63
C LYS A 251 -0.96 -5.70 16.36
N SER A 252 -0.37 -6.07 15.22
CA SER A 252 0.97 -5.62 14.84
C SER A 252 0.99 -4.11 14.60
N GLU A 253 2.12 -3.47 14.90
CA GLU A 253 2.34 -2.03 14.63
C GLU A 253 2.00 -1.68 13.18
N THR A 254 2.51 -2.46 12.21
CA THR A 254 2.27 -2.27 10.78
C THR A 254 0.78 -2.31 10.44
N TYR A 255 0.01 -3.24 11.02
CA TYR A 255 -1.44 -3.30 10.81
C TYR A 255 -2.17 -2.09 11.41
N LEU A 256 -1.77 -1.64 12.59
CA LEU A 256 -2.37 -0.46 13.22
C LEU A 256 -2.10 0.80 12.40
N ARG A 257 -0.89 0.96 11.83
CA ARG A 257 -0.58 2.08 10.92
C ARG A 257 -1.41 2.04 9.64
N TRP A 258 -1.55 0.86 9.03
CA TRP A 258 -2.43 0.66 7.86
C TRP A 258 -3.90 0.97 8.21
N HIS A 259 -4.38 0.46 9.34
CA HIS A 259 -5.73 0.71 9.85
C HIS A 259 -5.99 2.21 10.00
N ASP A 260 -5.06 2.96 10.60
CA ASP A 260 -5.21 4.40 10.79
C ASP A 260 -5.21 5.15 9.46
N MET A 261 -4.35 4.77 8.52
CA MET A 261 -4.35 5.29 7.15
C MET A 261 -5.70 5.06 6.45
N MET A 262 -6.24 3.85 6.53
CA MET A 262 -7.55 3.51 5.93
C MET A 262 -8.69 4.31 6.57
N ASN A 263 -8.68 4.49 7.88
CA ASN A 263 -9.68 5.30 8.57
C ASN A 263 -9.60 6.78 8.19
N ARG A 264 -8.39 7.33 8.05
CA ARG A 264 -8.19 8.70 7.57
C ARG A 264 -8.80 8.89 6.18
N CYS A 265 -8.69 7.91 5.29
CA CYS A 265 -9.18 8.03 3.92
C CYS A 265 -10.67 7.73 3.76
N TYR A 266 -11.24 6.79 4.52
CA TYR A 266 -12.55 6.21 4.18
C TYR A 266 -13.57 6.13 5.33
N ASN A 267 -13.21 6.52 6.56
CA ASN A 267 -14.14 6.47 7.68
C ASN A 267 -14.93 7.78 7.82
N GLU A 268 -16.22 7.75 7.48
CA GLU A 268 -17.13 8.91 7.57
C GLU A 268 -17.17 9.54 8.98
N LYS A 269 -17.15 8.73 10.05
CA LYS A 269 -17.12 9.24 11.44
C LYS A 269 -15.78 9.90 11.77
N PHE A 270 -14.70 9.47 11.13
CA PHE A 270 -13.41 10.14 11.22
C PHE A 270 -13.46 11.48 10.49
N HIS A 271 -13.96 11.52 9.25
CA HIS A 271 -14.10 12.75 8.47
C HIS A 271 -14.98 13.81 9.12
N ALA A 272 -16.04 13.40 9.83
CA ALA A 272 -16.87 14.34 10.60
C ALA A 272 -16.06 15.10 11.69
N ARG A 273 -15.04 14.45 12.26
CA ARG A 273 -14.15 15.04 13.29
C ARG A 273 -12.91 15.68 12.69
N GLN A 274 -12.46 15.19 11.54
CA GLN A 274 -11.23 15.60 10.86
C GLN A 274 -11.50 15.80 9.35
N PRO A 275 -12.23 16.87 8.97
CA PRO A 275 -12.68 17.08 7.58
C PRO A 275 -11.54 17.23 6.57
N GLN A 276 -10.34 17.62 7.01
CA GLN A 276 -9.16 17.79 6.15
C GLN A 276 -8.74 16.48 5.45
N TYR A 277 -9.15 15.32 5.97
CA TYR A 277 -8.86 14.03 5.35
C TYR A 277 -9.95 13.53 4.38
N LYS A 278 -11.05 14.27 4.20
CA LYS A 278 -12.20 13.83 3.38
C LYS A 278 -11.86 13.50 1.93
N ASN A 279 -10.88 14.19 1.37
CA ASN A 279 -10.43 14.00 -0.01
C ASN A 279 -9.22 13.07 -0.12
N CYS A 280 -8.79 12.45 0.98
CA CYS A 280 -7.65 11.54 0.97
C CYS A 280 -8.04 10.13 0.52
N THR A 281 -7.17 9.49 -0.25
CA THR A 281 -7.36 8.12 -0.75
C THR A 281 -6.09 7.29 -0.60
N VAL A 282 -6.20 5.98 -0.73
CA VAL A 282 -5.09 5.02 -0.73
C VAL A 282 -4.98 4.39 -2.13
N CYS A 283 -3.77 4.18 -2.63
CA CYS A 283 -3.57 3.47 -3.90
C CYS A 283 -4.11 2.03 -3.84
N GLU A 284 -4.54 1.50 -4.99
CA GLU A 284 -5.19 0.19 -5.09
C GLU A 284 -4.32 -0.93 -4.50
N GLU A 285 -3.01 -0.88 -4.70
CA GLU A 285 -2.08 -1.88 -4.15
C GLU A 285 -2.12 -1.94 -2.63
N TRP A 286 -2.35 -0.81 -1.95
CA TRP A 286 -2.40 -0.72 -0.48
C TRP A 286 -3.80 -0.94 0.09
N HIS A 287 -4.81 -1.20 -0.74
CA HIS A 287 -6.07 -1.78 -0.24
C HIS A 287 -5.82 -3.19 0.30
N ASN A 288 -4.81 -3.89 -0.23
CA ASN A 288 -4.27 -5.10 0.36
C ASN A 288 -3.27 -4.77 1.49
N PHE A 289 -3.59 -5.15 2.74
CA PHE A 289 -2.67 -4.99 3.86
C PHE A 289 -1.32 -5.68 3.63
N CYS A 290 -1.28 -6.89 3.04
CA CYS A 290 -0.02 -7.59 2.82
C CYS A 290 0.94 -6.81 1.90
N ASN A 291 0.42 -6.11 0.89
CA ASN A 291 1.21 -5.21 0.04
C ASN A 291 1.71 -3.98 0.80
N TYR A 292 0.85 -3.36 1.62
CA TYR A 292 1.28 -2.26 2.49
C TYR A 292 2.37 -2.71 3.45
N ARG A 293 2.23 -3.91 4.06
CA ARG A 293 3.21 -4.50 4.96
C ARG A 293 4.58 -4.65 4.30
N LEU A 294 4.63 -5.17 3.07
CA LEU A 294 5.89 -5.29 2.32
C LEU A 294 6.59 -3.94 2.16
N TRP A 295 5.84 -2.89 1.82
CA TRP A 295 6.40 -1.55 1.72
C TRP A 295 6.82 -1.00 3.09
N TYR A 296 5.96 -1.10 4.11
CA TYR A 296 6.22 -0.53 5.43
C TYR A 296 7.45 -1.16 6.08
N GLU A 297 7.55 -2.49 6.08
CA GLU A 297 8.68 -3.22 6.66
C GLU A 297 9.97 -2.96 5.87
N GLY A 298 9.89 -2.84 4.54
CA GLY A 298 11.04 -2.48 3.70
C GLY A 298 11.51 -1.03 3.81
N ASN A 299 10.66 -0.13 4.32
CA ASN A 299 10.97 1.30 4.52
C ASN A 299 11.16 1.68 5.99
N LYS A 300 10.86 0.79 6.94
CA LYS A 300 11.09 1.03 8.36
C LYS A 300 12.60 1.02 8.63
N TYR A 301 13.05 1.96 9.45
CA TYR A 301 14.46 2.12 9.81
C TYR A 301 14.58 2.61 11.25
N GLY A 302 15.73 2.32 11.87
CA GLY A 302 15.94 2.61 13.29
C GLY A 302 14.99 1.83 14.20
N ASP A 303 15.17 2.05 15.51
CA ASP A 303 14.36 1.39 16.55
C ASP A 303 13.21 2.29 17.05
N GLU A 304 13.25 3.58 16.71
CA GLU A 304 12.25 4.55 17.14
C GLU A 304 10.95 4.43 16.32
N PRO A 305 9.79 4.74 16.94
CA PRO A 305 8.53 4.83 16.20
C PRO A 305 8.59 5.91 15.11
N LEU A 306 8.27 5.51 13.88
CA LEU A 306 8.13 6.41 12.74
C LEU A 306 6.66 6.69 12.46
N ASP A 307 6.39 7.89 11.96
CA ASP A 307 5.09 8.30 11.45
C ASP A 307 5.03 8.19 9.93
N LEU A 308 3.90 7.67 9.43
CA LEU A 308 3.57 7.66 8.01
C LEU A 308 3.03 9.03 7.59
N ASP A 309 3.69 9.66 6.63
CA ASP A 309 3.25 10.92 6.04
C ASP A 309 3.18 10.82 4.50
N LYS A 310 2.25 11.55 3.87
CA LYS A 310 2.01 11.56 2.41
C LYS A 310 2.32 12.90 1.74
N ASP A 311 2.56 13.94 2.53
CA ASP A 311 2.56 15.34 2.11
C ASP A 311 3.97 15.93 2.05
N ILE A 312 4.94 15.36 2.79
CA ILE A 312 6.33 15.83 2.85
C ILE A 312 6.99 15.83 1.46
N LEU A 313 6.80 14.77 0.66
CA LEU A 313 7.42 14.72 -0.68
C LEU A 313 6.69 15.62 -1.69
N PHE A 314 5.38 15.79 -1.49
CA PHE A 314 4.53 16.52 -2.42
C PHE A 314 3.46 17.29 -1.65
N LYS A 315 3.66 18.59 -1.55
CA LYS A 315 2.72 19.49 -0.88
C LYS A 315 1.32 19.43 -1.49
N GLY A 316 0.29 19.39 -0.64
CA GLY A 316 -1.10 19.29 -1.07
C GLY A 316 -1.52 17.93 -1.63
N ASN A 317 -0.67 16.90 -1.47
CA ASN A 317 -1.01 15.54 -1.86
C ASN A 317 -2.24 15.01 -1.10
N THR A 318 -2.99 14.13 -1.76
CA THR A 318 -4.17 13.49 -1.15
C THR A 318 -4.11 11.96 -1.21
N ILE A 319 -3.07 11.39 -1.84
CA ILE A 319 -2.99 9.95 -2.09
C ILE A 319 -1.88 9.33 -1.25
N TYR A 320 -2.23 8.36 -0.40
CA TYR A 320 -1.27 7.46 0.23
C TYR A 320 -0.83 6.39 -0.76
N SER A 321 0.47 6.31 -1.04
CA SER A 321 1.06 5.35 -1.98
C SER A 321 2.56 5.19 -1.71
N PRO A 322 3.22 4.09 -2.16
CA PRO A 322 4.66 3.92 -2.04
C PRO A 322 5.48 5.09 -2.56
N GLU A 323 4.98 5.76 -3.60
CA GLU A 323 5.66 6.81 -4.33
C GLU A 323 5.48 8.19 -3.71
N THR A 324 4.47 8.38 -2.86
CA THR A 324 4.15 9.66 -2.20
C THR A 324 4.43 9.65 -0.71
N CYS A 325 4.43 8.48 -0.08
CA CYS A 325 4.59 8.35 1.36
C CYS A 325 6.04 8.19 1.81
N VAL A 326 6.28 8.61 3.05
CA VAL A 326 7.53 8.43 3.78
C VAL A 326 7.24 8.01 5.21
N LEU A 327 8.19 7.29 5.81
CA LEU A 327 8.27 7.09 7.25
C LEU A 327 9.30 8.06 7.80
N VAL A 328 8.92 8.87 8.80
CA VAL A 328 9.79 9.88 9.40
C VAL A 328 9.65 9.92 10.91
N PRO A 329 10.64 10.39 11.67
CA PRO A 329 10.51 10.59 13.10
C PRO A 329 9.36 11.56 13.42
N HIS A 330 8.69 11.36 14.56
CA HIS A 330 7.54 12.17 14.96
C HIS A 330 7.85 13.68 14.92
N ILE A 331 9.02 14.08 15.41
CA ILE A 331 9.45 15.49 15.41
C ILE A 331 9.52 16.08 14.00
N ILE A 332 9.98 15.32 13.00
CA ILE A 332 10.00 15.76 11.59
C ILE A 332 8.57 15.88 11.06
N ASN A 333 7.71 14.89 11.31
CA ASN A 333 6.31 14.94 10.90
C ASN A 333 5.58 16.18 11.45
N THR A 334 5.81 16.50 12.73
CA THR A 334 5.16 17.65 13.39
C THR A 334 5.58 19.02 12.82
N LEU A 335 6.72 19.12 12.12
CA LEU A 335 7.12 20.36 11.46
C LEU A 335 6.09 20.82 10.41
N PHE A 336 5.40 19.88 9.78
CA PHE A 336 4.47 20.14 8.68
C PHE A 336 3.00 20.21 9.12
N LEU A 337 2.73 20.07 10.43
CA LEU A 337 1.39 20.22 10.96
C LEU A 337 0.96 21.69 10.95
N ASN A 338 -0.01 21.98 10.09
CA ASN A 338 -0.57 23.31 9.93
C ASN A 338 -1.92 23.35 10.67
N GLY A 339 -2.00 24.12 11.76
CA GLY A 339 -3.22 24.29 12.57
C GLY A 339 -4.31 25.09 11.85
N LYS A 340 -4.86 24.53 10.77
CA LYS A 340 -5.81 25.22 9.86
C LYS A 340 -7.10 25.68 10.54
N SER A 341 -7.52 25.05 11.64
CA SER A 341 -8.85 25.25 12.21
C SER A 341 -9.06 26.58 12.95
N ASN A 342 -7.99 27.27 13.38
CA ASN A 342 -8.11 28.37 14.37
C ASN A 342 -7.66 29.76 13.87
N ARG A 343 -7.48 29.96 12.56
CA ARG A 343 -6.85 31.19 12.01
C ARG A 343 -7.80 32.23 11.40
N GLY A 344 -9.07 31.89 11.17
CA GLY A 344 -9.99 32.76 10.42
C GLY A 344 -9.48 33.04 8.99
N GLU A 345 -9.52 34.30 8.56
CA GLU A 345 -9.03 34.75 7.24
C GLU A 345 -7.52 35.01 7.18
N CYS A 346 -6.81 34.92 8.31
CA CYS A 346 -5.37 35.19 8.35
C CYS A 346 -4.56 34.08 7.64
N PRO A 347 -3.40 34.42 7.04
CA PRO A 347 -2.44 33.44 6.54
C PRO A 347 -1.98 32.47 7.63
N ILE A 348 -1.38 31.34 7.23
CA ILE A 348 -0.81 30.39 8.19
C ILE A 348 0.17 31.07 9.16
N GLY A 349 0.07 30.71 10.44
CA GLY A 349 0.95 31.24 11.48
C GLY A 349 0.69 32.69 11.88
N VAL A 350 -0.30 33.35 11.28
CA VAL A 350 -0.70 34.72 11.57
C VAL A 350 -2.03 34.73 12.30
N PHE A 351 -2.13 35.58 13.32
CA PHE A 351 -3.33 35.76 14.12
C PHE A 351 -3.60 37.26 14.34
N LEU A 352 -4.84 37.70 14.16
CA LEU A 352 -5.25 39.06 14.50
C LEU A 352 -5.44 39.18 16.02
N ASP A 353 -4.71 40.10 16.63
CA ASP A 353 -4.96 40.57 18.00
C ASP A 353 -5.94 41.74 17.90
N SER A 354 -7.22 41.45 18.17
CA SER A 354 -8.33 42.41 18.02
C SER A 354 -8.17 43.63 18.92
N ASP A 355 -7.64 43.44 20.12
CA ASP A 355 -7.51 44.50 21.12
C ASP A 355 -6.45 45.53 20.71
N LYS A 356 -5.36 45.04 20.11
CA LYS A 356 -4.26 45.90 19.64
C LYS A 356 -4.39 46.32 18.19
N ARG A 357 -5.33 45.75 17.44
CA ARG A 357 -5.47 45.89 15.99
C ARG A 357 -4.17 45.61 15.24
N LYS A 358 -3.42 44.59 15.69
CA LYS A 358 -2.13 44.17 15.12
C LYS A 358 -2.15 42.68 14.78
N TYR A 359 -1.28 42.28 13.87
CA TYR A 359 -1.10 40.89 13.45
C TYR A 359 0.08 40.27 14.17
N ARG A 360 -0.14 39.12 14.81
CA ARG A 360 0.89 38.36 15.52
C ARG A 360 1.33 37.18 14.66
N ALA A 361 2.64 37.03 14.49
CA ALA A 361 3.24 35.85 13.88
C ALA A 361 3.70 34.87 14.97
N CYS A 362 3.32 33.60 14.85
CA CYS A 362 3.70 32.52 15.77
C CYS A 362 4.03 31.23 15.03
N VAL A 363 5.01 30.49 15.53
CA VAL A 363 5.32 29.13 15.09
C VAL A 363 5.15 28.17 16.25
N ALA A 364 4.35 27.13 16.04
CA ALA A 364 4.25 25.99 16.96
C ALA A 364 5.23 24.89 16.53
N PHE A 365 6.05 24.42 17.46
CA PHE A 365 6.97 23.31 17.26
C PHE A 365 7.35 22.66 18.59
N GLY A 366 7.40 21.32 18.64
CA GLY A 366 7.78 20.59 19.85
C GLY A 366 6.90 20.85 21.08
N GLY A 367 5.60 21.14 20.88
CA GLY A 367 4.67 21.50 21.95
C GLY A 367 4.83 22.94 22.48
N MET A 368 5.78 23.70 21.95
CA MET A 368 6.00 25.10 22.30
C MET A 368 5.46 26.02 21.19
N SER A 369 5.00 27.21 21.57
CA SER A 369 4.60 28.27 20.65
C SER A 369 5.55 29.45 20.78
N VAL A 370 6.35 29.69 19.74
CA VAL A 370 7.28 30.82 19.68
C VAL A 370 6.59 32.01 19.02
N LYS A 371 6.51 33.14 19.74
CA LYS A 371 6.03 34.41 19.18
C LYS A 371 7.18 35.08 18.43
N LEU A 372 6.99 35.30 17.13
CA LEU A 372 8.00 35.90 16.24
C LEU A 372 7.92 37.43 16.22
N GLY A 373 6.77 38.00 16.55
CA GLY A 373 6.56 39.44 16.58
C GLY A 373 5.10 39.86 16.48
N THR A 374 4.89 41.16 16.44
CA THR A 374 3.61 41.82 16.16
C THR A 374 3.81 42.90 15.12
N PHE A 375 2.93 42.94 14.12
CA PHE A 375 3.07 43.70 12.89
C PHE A 375 1.78 44.46 12.61
N ASP A 376 1.87 45.51 11.81
CA ASP A 376 0.70 46.32 11.45
C ASP A 376 -0.12 45.69 10.32
N THR A 377 0.47 44.80 9.52
CA THR A 377 -0.21 44.10 8.41
C THR A 377 -0.06 42.58 8.49
N ALA A 378 -1.05 41.86 7.95
CA ALA A 378 -1.03 40.40 7.85
C ALA A 378 0.15 39.90 7.00
N ASP A 379 0.45 40.61 5.90
CA ASP A 379 1.53 40.26 4.98
C ASP A 379 2.91 40.37 5.64
N ALA A 380 3.15 41.41 6.45
CA ALA A 380 4.40 41.55 7.19
C ALA A 380 4.55 40.45 8.25
N ALA A 381 3.48 40.10 8.95
CA ALA A 381 3.46 38.99 9.89
C ALA A 381 3.72 37.64 9.18
N PHE A 382 3.10 37.43 8.02
CA PHE A 382 3.26 36.21 7.23
C PHE A 382 4.67 36.10 6.66
N ALA A 383 5.26 37.18 6.15
CA ALA A 383 6.63 37.20 5.65
C ALA A 383 7.62 36.76 6.75
N ARG A 384 7.46 37.27 7.98
CA ARG A 384 8.29 36.86 9.11
C ARG A 384 8.06 35.39 9.50
N TYR A 385 6.81 34.94 9.49
CA TYR A 385 6.48 33.53 9.74
C TYR A 385 7.13 32.60 8.71
N LYS A 386 6.98 32.93 7.43
CA LYS A 386 7.50 32.17 6.29
C LYS A 386 9.01 31.99 6.40
N GLU A 387 9.75 33.09 6.55
CA GLU A 387 11.20 33.08 6.71
C GLU A 387 11.63 32.17 7.86
N TYR A 388 11.11 32.42 9.07
CA TYR A 388 11.49 31.65 10.25
C TYR A 388 11.14 30.15 10.12
N LYS A 389 9.96 29.84 9.57
CA LYS A 389 9.50 28.44 9.46
C LYS A 389 10.29 27.67 8.40
N GLU A 390 10.62 28.28 7.27
CA GLU A 390 11.48 27.67 6.26
C GLU A 390 12.90 27.44 6.79
N ASP A 391 13.47 28.40 7.53
CA ASP A 391 14.79 28.25 8.15
C ASP A 391 14.78 27.14 9.21
N LEU A 392 13.76 27.08 10.07
CA LEU A 392 13.60 26.00 11.04
C LEU A 392 13.54 24.62 10.35
N ILE A 393 12.83 24.50 9.21
CA ILE A 393 12.75 23.23 8.48
C ILE A 393 14.13 22.84 7.92
N LYS A 394 14.90 23.79 7.38
CA LYS A 394 16.27 23.54 6.88
C LYS A 394 17.23 23.16 8.01
N ASP A 395 17.17 23.87 9.15
CA ASP A 395 17.99 23.56 10.32
C ASP A 395 17.71 22.14 10.83
N MET A 396 16.43 21.76 10.91
CA MET A 396 16.03 20.40 11.27
C MET A 396 16.47 19.37 10.22
N ALA A 397 16.44 19.70 8.93
CA ALA A 397 16.94 18.82 7.88
C ALA A 397 18.44 18.55 8.04
N GLU A 398 19.24 19.58 8.34
CA GLU A 398 20.68 19.42 8.54
C GLU A 398 21.00 18.65 9.83
N GLN A 399 20.25 18.88 10.93
CA GLN A 399 20.39 18.11 12.17
C GLN A 399 20.10 16.61 11.96
N TYR A 400 19.12 16.27 11.12
CA TYR A 400 18.71 14.90 10.83
C TYR A 400 19.39 14.31 9.58
N LYS A 401 20.37 15.00 9.00
CA LYS A 401 21.06 14.56 7.80
C LYS A 401 21.73 13.22 8.00
N GLY A 402 21.45 12.27 7.11
CA GLY A 402 21.91 10.89 7.24
C GLY A 402 21.12 10.05 8.27
N MET A 403 20.22 10.64 9.06
CA MET A 403 19.30 9.90 9.95
C MET A 403 17.91 9.71 9.33
N ILE A 404 17.56 10.50 8.32
CA ILE A 404 16.34 10.38 7.51
C ILE A 404 16.67 10.04 6.06
N PRO A 405 15.72 9.47 5.28
CA PRO A 405 15.92 9.24 3.86
C PRO A 405 16.33 10.52 3.13
N HIS A 406 17.22 10.42 2.14
CA HIS A 406 17.67 11.56 1.36
C HIS A 406 16.51 12.24 0.64
N LYS A 407 15.50 11.49 0.18
CA LYS A 407 14.28 12.08 -0.42
C LYS A 407 13.53 13.01 0.55
N VAL A 408 13.56 12.72 1.85
CA VAL A 408 12.97 13.56 2.90
C VAL A 408 13.84 14.80 3.13
N TYR A 409 15.16 14.62 3.29
CA TYR A 409 16.12 15.72 3.42
C TYR A 409 15.99 16.73 2.27
N GLU A 410 16.00 16.25 1.02
CA GLU A 410 15.87 17.11 -0.17
C GLU A 410 14.51 17.82 -0.20
N ALA A 411 13.42 17.16 0.21
CA ALA A 411 12.11 17.79 0.28
C ALA A 411 12.06 18.90 1.34
N MET A 412 12.70 18.69 2.50
CA MET A 412 12.82 19.69 3.55
C MET A 412 13.66 20.89 3.11
N MET A 413 14.82 20.65 2.49
CA MET A 413 15.73 21.70 2.02
C MET A 413 15.09 22.59 0.95
N ASN A 414 14.23 22.01 0.11
CA ASN A 414 13.52 22.71 -0.95
C ASN A 414 12.09 23.17 -0.54
N TRP A 415 11.73 23.03 0.74
CA TRP A 415 10.38 23.36 1.19
C TRP A 415 10.11 24.86 1.09
N LYS A 416 8.99 25.22 0.47
CA LYS A 416 8.54 26.60 0.31
C LYS A 416 7.15 26.77 0.88
N ILE A 417 6.96 27.80 1.69
CA ILE A 417 5.68 28.18 2.28
C ILE A 417 5.05 29.28 1.41
N GLU A 418 3.79 29.10 1.07
CA GLU A 418 3.02 30.03 0.26
C GLU A 418 1.87 30.60 1.09
N VAL A 419 1.47 31.83 0.79
CA VAL A 419 0.40 32.52 1.55
C VAL A 419 -0.93 31.77 1.50
N THR A 420 -1.13 30.95 0.47
CA THR A 420 -2.33 30.14 0.23
C THR A 420 -2.37 28.82 1.01
N ASP A 421 -1.32 28.46 1.76
CA ASP A 421 -1.25 27.21 2.55
C ASP A 421 -2.20 27.20 3.74
#